data_AF-A0AB39SFL4-F1
#
_entry.id   AF-A0AB39SFL4-F1
#
_cell.length_a   1.000
_cell.length_b   1.000
_cell.length_c   1.000
_cell.angle_alpha   90.00
_cell.angle_beta   90.00
_cell.angle_gamma   90.00
#
_symmetry.space_group_name_H-M   'P 1'
#
loop_
_entity.id
_entity.type
_entity.pdbx_description
1 polymer ?
#
loop_
_entity_poly.entity_id
_entity_poly.type
_entity_poly.pdbx_seq_one_letter_code
_entity_poly.pdbx_strand_id
1 'polypeptide(L)'
;MTKYIRRAAGLCAVLLVALLVNATRVQVFQAPSYDDNPANRRQTIARYGQPRGDIVVGGETVTGSEDTGEQLRFERTYKDGPLYAPVTGFASQLYGTTFLENAEDDILSGADPMLAPLPLWNDITHAENPGGKVVTTIDPDAQEAAFEGLGSRRGAVAAIQPATGKILALVSTPSYDPAELSGTGSAVTRAWERLNGEADKPMLNRAIRQTYPPGSTFKVVTAAAALEAGVVTDVDEPTSSPNPYRLPGTTTRLTNETEGCEDASLRYAFEWSCNTVFAKLGVDVGLDGMTNTTANFGFNDRKLRIPFSVAPSNFDTRLDKAQLALSSIGQFNTRATPLQMAMIAAAVAGGGSVKSPYLVERTTTRDDSTVASHGPSTLHQAMNPSTALRMRELMTDVVTEGTGSIAAIPGATVGGKTGTAQHGVDNSGLPYAWFISWAQADDAMEPAVAVAVVVEDAAARRGDISGGGDAAPIAKAVMEVVLNASYDAASNGGG
;
A
#
# COMPACT_ATOMS: atom_id res chain seq x y z
N MET A 1 34.18 -44.21 -61.37
CA MET A 1 34.22 -43.93 -59.91
C MET A 1 33.72 -42.53 -59.54
N THR A 2 34.15 -41.45 -60.21
CA THR A 2 33.85 -40.05 -59.84
C THR A 2 32.37 -39.62 -59.91
N LYS A 3 31.57 -40.15 -60.85
CA LYS A 3 30.13 -39.79 -60.98
C LYS A 3 29.28 -40.29 -59.82
N TYR A 4 29.55 -41.49 -59.33
CA TYR A 4 28.84 -42.08 -58.19
C TYR A 4 29.22 -41.40 -56.88
N ILE A 5 30.50 -41.05 -56.70
CA ILE A 5 30.99 -40.28 -55.55
C ILE A 5 30.34 -38.88 -55.50
N ARG A 6 30.27 -38.15 -56.63
CA ARG A 6 29.60 -36.84 -56.67
C ARG A 6 28.10 -36.91 -56.38
N ARG A 7 27.43 -37.97 -56.85
CA ARG A 7 26.00 -38.20 -56.54
C ARG A 7 25.79 -38.53 -55.07
N ALA A 8 26.65 -39.36 -54.48
CA ALA A 8 26.60 -39.67 -53.05
C ALA A 8 26.87 -38.41 -52.21
N ALA A 9 27.88 -37.62 -52.55
CA ALA A 9 28.17 -36.35 -51.88
C ALA A 9 27.00 -35.36 -51.99
N GLY A 10 26.39 -35.24 -53.18
CA GLY A 10 25.20 -34.41 -53.37
C GLY A 10 24.00 -34.88 -52.55
N LEU A 11 23.77 -36.20 -52.46
CA LEU A 11 22.73 -36.77 -51.61
C LEU A 11 23.00 -36.48 -50.12
N CYS A 12 24.24 -36.68 -49.65
CA CYS A 12 24.64 -36.34 -48.28
C CYS A 12 24.43 -34.85 -47.97
N ALA A 13 24.77 -33.96 -48.89
CA ALA A 13 24.56 -32.52 -48.72
C ALA A 13 23.06 -32.16 -48.61
N VAL A 14 22.20 -32.77 -49.44
CA VAL A 14 20.74 -32.58 -49.35
C VAL A 14 20.19 -33.09 -48.01
N LEU A 15 20.66 -34.26 -47.54
CA LEU A 15 20.27 -34.79 -46.24
C LEU A 15 20.73 -33.87 -45.09
N LEU A 16 21.92 -33.28 -45.20
CA LEU A 16 22.45 -32.35 -44.19
C LEU A 16 21.64 -31.05 -44.16
N VAL A 17 21.28 -30.50 -45.33
CA VAL A 17 20.39 -29.35 -45.42
C VAL A 17 19.00 -29.67 -44.85
N ALA A 18 18.44 -30.85 -45.17
CA ALA A 18 17.16 -31.27 -44.61
C ALA A 18 17.22 -31.42 -43.07
N LEU A 19 18.33 -31.94 -42.53
CA LEU A 19 18.57 -32.01 -41.09
C LEU A 19 18.63 -30.62 -40.46
N LEU A 20 19.36 -29.67 -41.07
CA LEU A 20 19.47 -28.30 -40.59
C LEU A 20 18.11 -27.58 -40.60
N VAL A 21 17.34 -27.71 -41.69
CA VAL A 21 15.98 -27.15 -41.78
C VAL A 21 15.09 -27.73 -40.68
N ASN A 22 15.16 -29.04 -40.43
CA ASN A 22 14.39 -29.66 -39.36
C ASN A 22 14.87 -29.19 -37.97
N ALA A 23 16.17 -29.02 -37.76
CA ALA A 23 16.72 -28.49 -36.53
C ALA A 23 16.24 -27.05 -36.29
N THR A 24 16.28 -26.18 -37.30
CA THR A 24 15.75 -24.81 -37.21
C THR A 24 14.25 -24.80 -36.93
N ARG A 25 13.47 -25.69 -37.57
CA ARG A 25 12.05 -25.87 -37.29
C ARG A 25 11.80 -26.16 -35.80
N VAL A 26 12.55 -27.10 -35.23
CA VAL A 26 12.38 -27.51 -33.83
C VAL A 26 12.91 -26.43 -32.87
N GLN A 27 14.12 -25.95 -33.08
CA GLN A 27 14.86 -25.09 -32.15
C GLN A 27 14.44 -23.61 -32.20
N VAL A 28 13.90 -23.13 -33.31
CA VAL A 28 13.54 -21.70 -33.46
C VAL A 28 12.02 -21.52 -33.52
N PHE A 29 11.33 -22.30 -34.35
CA PHE A 29 9.90 -22.10 -34.57
C PHE A 29 9.00 -22.88 -33.60
N GLN A 30 9.42 -24.07 -33.15
CA GLN A 30 8.65 -24.90 -32.23
C GLN A 30 9.13 -24.81 -30.78
N ALA A 31 10.32 -24.25 -30.51
CA ALA A 31 10.86 -24.13 -29.16
C ALA A 31 9.87 -23.45 -28.19
N PRO A 32 9.25 -22.30 -28.52
CA PRO A 32 8.25 -21.69 -27.63
C PRO A 32 7.09 -22.64 -27.29
N SER A 33 6.60 -23.41 -28.27
CA SER A 33 5.49 -24.36 -28.04
C SER A 33 5.86 -25.56 -27.16
N TYR A 34 7.15 -25.93 -27.10
CA TYR A 34 7.64 -26.99 -26.22
C TYR A 34 7.98 -26.44 -24.83
N ASP A 35 8.47 -25.21 -24.78
CA ASP A 35 8.79 -24.49 -23.55
C ASP A 35 7.51 -24.16 -22.77
N ASP A 36 6.49 -23.63 -23.43
CA ASP A 36 5.20 -23.27 -22.83
C ASP A 36 4.27 -24.48 -22.57
N ASN A 37 4.73 -25.69 -22.87
CA ASN A 37 3.92 -26.89 -22.66
C ASN A 37 3.79 -27.19 -21.15
N PRO A 38 2.59 -27.31 -20.58
CA PRO A 38 2.40 -27.63 -19.15
C PRO A 38 3.06 -28.95 -18.70
N ALA A 39 3.33 -29.88 -19.61
CA ALA A 39 4.07 -31.11 -19.33
C ALA A 39 5.59 -30.91 -19.21
N ASN A 40 6.13 -29.75 -19.62
CA ASN A 40 7.55 -29.43 -19.55
C ASN A 40 7.95 -29.01 -18.13
N ARG A 41 8.27 -29.99 -17.30
CA ARG A 41 8.72 -29.74 -15.91
C ARG A 41 10.14 -29.18 -15.81
N ARG A 42 10.89 -29.06 -16.91
CA ARG A 42 12.30 -28.62 -16.86
C ARG A 42 12.43 -27.20 -16.34
N GLN A 43 11.57 -26.29 -16.79
CA GLN A 43 11.58 -24.90 -16.34
C GLN A 43 11.26 -24.78 -14.86
N THR A 44 10.30 -25.56 -14.36
CA THR A 44 9.98 -25.60 -12.93
C THR A 44 11.14 -26.19 -12.11
N ILE A 45 11.76 -27.27 -12.58
CA ILE A 45 12.91 -27.91 -11.90
C ILE A 45 14.11 -26.96 -11.88
N ALA A 46 14.37 -26.25 -12.98
CA ALA A 46 15.37 -25.18 -13.09
C ALA A 46 15.12 -24.07 -12.06
N ARG A 47 13.91 -23.48 -12.10
CA ARG A 47 13.48 -22.40 -11.20
C ARG A 47 13.67 -22.72 -9.72
N TYR A 48 13.38 -23.95 -9.30
CA TYR A 48 13.55 -24.41 -7.91
C TYR A 48 14.84 -25.21 -7.69
N GLY A 49 15.72 -25.27 -8.69
CA GLY A 49 17.02 -25.96 -8.65
C GLY A 49 18.13 -25.10 -8.06
N GLN A 50 17.90 -23.79 -7.95
CA GLN A 50 18.79 -22.82 -7.31
C GLN A 50 18.06 -22.03 -6.22
N PRO A 51 18.79 -21.52 -5.21
CA PRO A 51 18.19 -20.69 -4.18
C PRO A 51 17.66 -19.39 -4.79
N ARG A 52 16.43 -19.06 -4.46
CA ARG A 52 15.82 -17.77 -4.80
C ARG A 52 16.51 -16.66 -4.01
N GLY A 53 16.66 -15.50 -4.65
CA GLY A 53 17.21 -14.30 -4.05
C GLY A 53 16.32 -13.73 -2.94
N ASP A 54 16.81 -12.75 -2.19
CA ASP A 54 16.23 -12.37 -0.90
C ASP A 54 15.53 -11.00 -0.91
N ILE A 55 14.44 -10.90 -0.18
CA ILE A 55 13.79 -9.64 0.17
C ILE A 55 14.43 -9.12 1.46
N VAL A 56 14.84 -7.86 1.45
CA VAL A 56 15.60 -7.22 2.52
C VAL A 56 14.79 -6.08 3.14
N VAL A 57 14.69 -6.06 4.47
CA VAL A 57 14.02 -5.04 5.28
C VAL A 57 15.02 -4.53 6.31
N GLY A 58 15.22 -3.22 6.41
CA GLY A 58 16.17 -2.65 7.39
C GLY A 58 17.61 -3.16 7.27
N GLY A 59 18.02 -3.66 6.11
CA GLY A 59 19.34 -4.29 5.90
C GLY A 59 19.42 -5.79 6.25
N GLU A 60 18.35 -6.38 6.80
CA GLU A 60 18.27 -7.81 7.08
C GLU A 60 17.40 -8.56 6.05
N THR A 61 17.80 -9.78 5.70
CA THR A 61 17.00 -10.66 4.85
C THR A 61 15.81 -11.22 5.63
N VAL A 62 14.59 -10.98 5.15
CA VAL A 62 13.35 -11.53 5.74
C VAL A 62 12.82 -12.76 5.01
N THR A 63 13.46 -13.12 3.90
CA THR A 63 13.21 -14.36 3.16
C THR A 63 14.51 -15.11 2.95
N GLY A 64 14.41 -16.41 2.70
CA GLY A 64 15.54 -17.26 2.31
C GLY A 64 15.11 -18.43 1.45
N SER A 65 16.01 -19.39 1.26
CA SER A 65 15.71 -20.66 0.57
C SER A 65 16.32 -21.83 1.33
N GLU A 66 15.54 -22.89 1.58
CA GLU A 66 15.98 -24.12 2.26
C GLU A 66 16.12 -25.26 1.24
N ASP A 67 17.23 -26.01 1.30
CA ASP A 67 17.49 -27.16 0.44
C ASP A 67 16.82 -28.41 1.03
N THR A 68 15.73 -28.86 0.40
CA THR A 68 14.96 -30.04 0.83
C THR A 68 15.50 -31.34 0.27
N GLY A 69 16.43 -31.29 -0.69
CA GLY A 69 16.90 -32.47 -1.43
C GLY A 69 15.84 -33.11 -2.35
N GLU A 70 14.65 -32.51 -2.47
CA GLU A 70 13.60 -32.98 -3.37
C GLU A 70 13.86 -32.60 -4.84
N GLN A 71 12.99 -33.04 -5.75
CA GLN A 71 13.10 -32.68 -7.17
C GLN A 71 12.97 -31.16 -7.41
N LEU A 72 12.14 -30.49 -6.61
CA LEU A 72 12.10 -29.03 -6.51
C LEU A 72 12.92 -28.66 -5.28
N ARG A 73 14.23 -28.55 -5.49
CA ARG A 73 15.24 -28.61 -4.43
C ARG A 73 15.11 -27.53 -3.37
N PHE A 74 14.75 -26.31 -3.76
CA PHE A 74 14.69 -25.17 -2.84
C PHE A 74 13.25 -24.76 -2.52
N GLU A 75 12.90 -24.82 -1.24
CA GLU A 75 11.67 -24.24 -0.70
C GLU A 75 11.94 -22.85 -0.12
N ARG A 76 10.94 -21.96 -0.19
CA ARG A 76 11.08 -20.59 0.28
C ARG A 76 10.91 -20.51 1.80
N THR A 77 11.75 -19.74 2.48
CA THR A 77 11.61 -19.51 3.93
C THR A 77 11.33 -18.05 4.23
N TYR A 78 10.68 -17.77 5.36
CA TYR A 78 10.30 -16.43 5.80
C TYR A 78 10.65 -16.24 7.27
N LYS A 79 11.48 -15.25 7.58
CA LYS A 79 11.72 -14.81 8.95
C LYS A 79 10.57 -13.88 9.33
N ASP A 80 9.96 -14.14 10.49
CA ASP A 80 8.79 -13.40 10.98
C ASP A 80 7.66 -13.31 9.94
N GLY A 81 7.37 -14.44 9.27
CA GLY A 81 6.46 -14.52 8.12
C GLY A 81 5.17 -13.69 8.25
N PRO A 82 4.37 -13.86 9.32
CA PRO A 82 3.15 -13.06 9.52
C PRO A 82 3.36 -11.55 9.55
N LEU A 83 4.49 -11.05 10.06
CA LEU A 83 4.82 -9.62 10.13
C LEU A 83 4.99 -9.02 8.73
N TYR A 84 5.61 -9.77 7.82
CA TYR A 84 6.00 -9.29 6.49
C TYR A 84 5.14 -9.85 5.34
N ALA A 85 4.22 -10.79 5.57
CA ALA A 85 3.38 -11.38 4.53
C ALA A 85 2.61 -10.37 3.64
N PRO A 86 2.12 -9.21 4.14
CA PRO A 86 1.51 -8.19 3.29
C PRO A 86 2.49 -7.51 2.31
N VAL A 87 3.79 -7.55 2.62
CA VAL A 87 4.90 -6.99 1.83
C VAL A 87 5.47 -8.07 0.91
N THR A 88 5.93 -9.19 1.47
CA THR A 88 6.58 -10.27 0.71
C THR A 88 5.59 -10.99 -0.18
N GLY A 89 4.40 -11.31 0.34
CA GLY A 89 3.55 -12.36 -0.21
C GLY A 89 4.16 -13.73 0.06
N PHE A 90 3.79 -14.69 -0.79
CA PHE A 90 4.33 -16.05 -0.79
C PHE A 90 4.91 -16.42 -2.15
N ALA A 91 5.81 -17.41 -2.15
CA ALA A 91 6.30 -18.13 -3.31
C ALA A 91 6.08 -19.63 -3.07
N SER A 92 5.10 -20.20 -3.76
CA SER A 92 4.67 -21.60 -3.64
C SER A 92 5.03 -22.38 -4.88
N GLN A 93 5.58 -23.58 -4.70
CA GLN A 93 5.85 -24.53 -5.79
C GLN A 93 4.56 -25.10 -6.41
N LEU A 94 3.40 -24.95 -5.74
CA LEU A 94 2.09 -25.39 -6.23
C LEU A 94 1.18 -24.23 -6.66
N TYR A 95 1.21 -23.10 -5.95
CA TYR A 95 0.23 -22.02 -6.11
C TYR A 95 0.79 -20.72 -6.71
N GLY A 96 2.06 -20.71 -7.14
CA GLY A 96 2.69 -19.53 -7.74
C GLY A 96 3.15 -18.51 -6.70
N THR A 97 3.26 -17.25 -7.10
CA THR A 97 3.79 -16.16 -6.27
C THR A 97 2.77 -15.03 -6.07
N THR A 98 2.94 -14.22 -5.03
CA THR A 98 2.14 -13.00 -4.76
C THR A 98 3.00 -11.82 -4.30
N PHE A 99 2.44 -10.60 -4.29
CA PHE A 99 3.11 -9.36 -3.85
C PHE A 99 4.55 -9.19 -4.36
N LEU A 100 5.55 -8.89 -3.52
CA LEU A 100 6.93 -8.70 -3.97
C LEU A 100 7.52 -9.99 -4.56
N GLU A 101 7.17 -11.15 -4.02
CA GLU A 101 7.57 -12.45 -4.59
C GLU A 101 7.10 -12.60 -6.05
N ASN A 102 6.00 -11.97 -6.45
CA ASN A 102 5.54 -11.96 -7.84
C ASN A 102 6.06 -10.75 -8.63
N ALA A 103 6.01 -9.56 -8.04
CA ALA A 103 6.33 -8.33 -8.75
C ALA A 103 7.81 -8.23 -9.13
N GLU A 104 8.68 -8.81 -8.31
CA GLU A 104 10.13 -8.84 -8.51
C GLU A 104 10.61 -10.26 -8.86
N ASP A 105 9.75 -11.08 -9.48
CA ASP A 105 10.04 -12.49 -9.73
C ASP A 105 11.28 -12.70 -10.59
N ASP A 106 11.49 -11.86 -11.61
CA ASP A 106 12.63 -11.96 -12.52
C ASP A 106 13.95 -11.69 -11.77
N ILE A 107 13.97 -10.68 -10.90
CA ILE A 107 15.12 -10.38 -10.04
C ILE A 107 15.38 -11.52 -9.06
N LEU A 108 14.35 -11.94 -8.32
CA LEU A 108 14.47 -12.94 -7.26
C LEU A 108 14.79 -14.34 -7.81
N SER A 109 14.30 -14.69 -8.99
CA SER A 109 14.57 -15.99 -9.64
C SER A 109 15.89 -16.03 -10.40
N GLY A 110 16.51 -14.88 -10.68
CA GLY A 110 17.71 -14.79 -11.51
C GLY A 110 17.43 -14.74 -13.02
N ALA A 111 16.16 -14.62 -13.42
CA ALA A 111 15.75 -14.53 -14.82
C ALA A 111 15.93 -13.12 -15.41
N ASP A 112 16.11 -12.10 -14.57
CA ASP A 112 16.33 -10.73 -15.06
C ASP A 112 17.63 -10.63 -15.88
N PRO A 113 17.57 -10.16 -17.15
CA PRO A 113 18.75 -10.04 -18.00
C PRO A 113 19.85 -9.13 -17.44
N MET A 114 19.50 -8.15 -16.60
CA MET A 114 20.45 -7.24 -15.95
C MET A 114 21.29 -7.93 -14.87
N LEU A 115 20.92 -9.14 -14.44
CA LEU A 115 21.74 -9.97 -13.56
C LEU A 115 22.84 -10.73 -14.32
N ALA A 116 22.76 -10.81 -15.66
CA ALA A 116 23.74 -11.51 -16.47
C ALA A 116 25.02 -10.66 -16.67
N PRO A 117 26.23 -11.19 -16.36
CA PRO A 117 27.48 -10.49 -16.67
C PRO A 117 27.69 -10.30 -18.18
N LEU A 118 27.17 -11.25 -18.97
CA LEU A 118 27.22 -11.28 -20.44
C LEU A 118 25.88 -11.80 -20.99
N PRO A 119 24.88 -10.94 -21.22
CA PRO A 119 23.52 -11.36 -21.59
C PRO A 119 23.48 -12.28 -22.83
N LEU A 120 24.24 -11.92 -23.87
CA LEU A 120 24.33 -12.68 -25.12
C LEU A 120 24.99 -14.06 -24.97
N TRP A 121 25.79 -14.28 -23.91
CA TRP A 121 26.45 -15.56 -23.67
C TRP A 121 25.55 -16.49 -22.84
N ASN A 122 24.82 -15.95 -21.87
CA ASN A 122 23.82 -16.71 -21.11
C ASN A 122 22.66 -17.22 -21.97
N ASP A 123 22.21 -16.43 -22.96
CA ASP A 123 21.20 -16.88 -23.93
C ASP A 123 21.69 -18.08 -24.79
N ILE A 124 23.00 -18.20 -24.99
CA ILE A 124 23.62 -19.31 -25.73
C ILE A 124 23.85 -20.53 -24.83
N THR A 125 24.19 -20.32 -23.55
CA THR A 125 24.51 -21.40 -22.60
C THR A 125 23.36 -21.84 -21.73
N HIS A 126 22.21 -21.13 -21.76
CA HIS A 126 21.12 -21.26 -20.79
C HIS A 126 21.63 -21.27 -19.34
N ALA A 127 22.64 -20.45 -19.04
CA ALA A 127 23.22 -20.39 -17.70
C ALA A 127 22.29 -19.57 -16.79
N GLU A 128 21.82 -20.18 -15.71
CA GLU A 128 20.98 -19.52 -14.70
C GLU A 128 21.84 -18.59 -13.84
N ASN A 129 21.47 -17.30 -13.80
CA ASN A 129 22.11 -16.37 -12.89
C ASN A 129 21.58 -16.61 -11.47
N PRO A 130 22.41 -16.39 -10.43
CA PRO A 130 21.91 -16.35 -9.07
C PRO A 130 20.84 -15.27 -8.91
N GLY A 131 19.79 -15.56 -8.13
CA GLY A 131 18.78 -14.58 -7.76
C GLY A 131 19.38 -13.35 -7.09
N GLY A 132 18.88 -12.17 -7.47
CA GLY A 132 19.22 -10.88 -6.88
C GLY A 132 18.47 -10.59 -5.57
N LYS A 133 18.73 -9.43 -4.96
CA LYS A 133 18.00 -9.00 -3.76
C LYS A 133 17.04 -7.85 -4.07
N VAL A 134 15.95 -7.79 -3.32
CA VAL A 134 14.97 -6.70 -3.36
C VAL A 134 15.04 -5.97 -2.02
N VAL A 135 15.60 -4.77 -2.01
CA VAL A 135 15.71 -3.93 -0.82
C VAL A 135 14.46 -3.06 -0.72
N THR A 136 13.68 -3.28 0.34
CA THR A 136 12.43 -2.56 0.57
C THR A 136 12.66 -1.22 1.26
N THR A 137 11.64 -0.37 1.24
CA THR A 137 11.61 0.88 2.02
C THR A 137 11.08 0.69 3.44
N ILE A 138 10.71 -0.54 3.81
CA ILE A 138 10.07 -0.84 5.10
C ILE A 138 11.09 -0.59 6.22
N ASP A 139 10.63 0.15 7.21
CA ASP A 139 11.31 0.32 8.48
C ASP A 139 10.84 -0.82 9.42
N PRO A 140 11.76 -1.69 9.88
CA PRO A 140 11.39 -2.88 10.64
C PRO A 140 10.68 -2.53 11.95
N ASP A 141 11.14 -1.49 12.65
CA ASP A 141 10.57 -1.10 13.94
C ASP A 141 9.17 -0.49 13.74
N ALA A 142 8.97 0.31 12.69
CA ALA A 142 7.66 0.85 12.34
C ALA A 142 6.67 -0.25 11.93
N GLN A 143 7.13 -1.27 11.19
CA GLN A 143 6.35 -2.44 10.81
C GLN A 143 5.94 -3.25 12.05
N GLU A 144 6.86 -3.50 12.97
CA GLU A 144 6.62 -4.22 14.22
C GLU A 144 5.63 -3.47 15.12
N ALA A 145 5.86 -2.18 15.36
CA ALA A 145 4.95 -1.34 16.15
C ALA A 145 3.52 -1.32 15.59
N ALA A 146 3.37 -1.28 14.26
CA ALA A 146 2.08 -1.36 13.60
C ALA A 146 1.40 -2.74 13.76
N PHE A 147 2.17 -3.82 13.65
CA PHE A 147 1.67 -5.20 13.76
C PHE A 147 1.26 -5.55 15.19
N GLU A 148 2.13 -5.26 16.16
CA GLU A 148 1.84 -5.42 17.59
C GLU A 148 0.68 -4.53 18.02
N GLY A 149 0.66 -3.28 17.53
CA GLY A 149 -0.41 -2.33 17.78
C GLY A 149 -1.77 -2.87 17.34
N LEU A 150 -1.89 -3.48 16.16
CA LEU A 150 -3.13 -4.14 15.74
C LEU A 150 -3.41 -5.41 16.57
N GLY A 151 -2.38 -6.21 16.85
CA GLY A 151 -2.50 -7.47 17.59
C GLY A 151 -3.47 -8.43 16.90
N SER A 152 -4.43 -8.97 17.65
CA SER A 152 -5.46 -9.87 17.11
C SER A 152 -6.62 -9.15 16.42
N ARG A 153 -6.68 -7.82 16.47
CA ARG A 153 -7.77 -7.05 15.88
C ARG A 153 -7.60 -7.05 14.37
N ARG A 154 -8.71 -7.21 13.66
CA ARG A 154 -8.74 -7.13 12.20
C ARG A 154 -8.55 -5.68 11.78
N GLY A 155 -7.64 -5.41 10.84
CA GLY A 155 -7.35 -4.05 10.42
C GLY A 155 -6.13 -3.94 9.52
N ALA A 156 -5.68 -2.71 9.31
CA ALA A 156 -4.48 -2.43 8.56
C ALA A 156 -3.87 -1.10 8.96
N VAL A 157 -2.55 -1.01 8.77
CA VAL A 157 -1.76 0.21 8.94
C VAL A 157 -0.95 0.44 7.68
N ALA A 158 -0.92 1.68 7.20
CA ALA A 158 0.04 2.13 6.21
C ALA A 158 0.78 3.36 6.75
N ALA A 159 2.10 3.35 6.69
CA ALA A 159 2.95 4.48 7.04
C ALA A 159 3.82 4.89 5.85
N ILE A 160 3.88 6.18 5.56
CA ILE A 160 4.60 6.75 4.42
C ILE A 160 5.45 7.93 4.89
N GLN A 161 6.68 8.04 4.38
CA GLN A 161 7.49 9.24 4.57
C GLN A 161 6.98 10.37 3.64
N PRO A 162 6.50 11.51 4.17
CA PRO A 162 5.88 12.57 3.37
C PRO A 162 6.79 13.18 2.29
N ALA A 163 8.07 13.38 2.59
CA ALA A 163 9.02 14.00 1.70
C ALA A 163 9.30 13.17 0.43
N THR A 164 9.26 11.84 0.55
CA THR A 164 9.75 10.94 -0.50
C THR A 164 8.69 10.03 -1.10
N GLY A 165 7.69 9.62 -0.32
CA GLY A 165 6.78 8.53 -0.70
C GLY A 165 7.28 7.13 -0.31
N LYS A 166 8.39 6.99 0.44
CA LYS A 166 8.81 5.69 0.98
C LYS A 166 7.69 5.10 1.82
N ILE A 167 7.31 3.85 1.56
CA ILE A 167 6.38 3.12 2.44
C ILE A 167 7.21 2.55 3.59
N LEU A 168 7.02 3.08 4.79
CA LEU A 168 7.75 2.68 5.99
C LEU A 168 7.11 1.48 6.68
N ALA A 169 5.78 1.36 6.63
CA ALA A 169 5.07 0.19 7.13
C ALA A 169 3.85 -0.11 6.26
N LEU A 170 3.58 -1.40 6.04
CA LEU A 170 2.41 -1.90 5.33
C LEU A 170 1.92 -3.18 6.01
N VAL A 171 0.99 -3.03 6.94
CA VAL A 171 0.53 -4.09 7.83
C VAL A 171 -0.94 -4.41 7.58
N SER A 172 -1.28 -5.69 7.68
CA SER A 172 -2.64 -6.21 7.60
C SER A 172 -2.82 -7.33 8.61
N THR A 173 -3.90 -7.27 9.38
CA THR A 173 -4.25 -8.28 10.38
C THR A 173 -5.70 -8.76 10.20
N PRO A 174 -6.01 -10.05 10.47
CA PRO A 174 -5.06 -11.13 10.71
C PRO A 174 -4.17 -11.37 9.48
N SER A 175 -2.96 -11.89 9.73
CA SER A 175 -1.96 -12.25 8.73
C SER A 175 -1.75 -13.77 8.73
N TYR A 176 -0.83 -14.29 7.92
CA TYR A 176 -0.52 -15.71 7.81
C TYR A 176 0.99 -15.92 7.68
N ASP A 177 1.47 -17.13 7.97
CA ASP A 177 2.85 -17.50 7.69
C ASP A 177 2.98 -17.98 6.22
N PRO A 178 3.71 -17.26 5.35
CA PRO A 178 3.90 -17.67 3.96
C PRO A 178 4.71 -18.97 3.81
N ALA A 179 5.48 -19.37 4.83
CA ALA A 179 6.23 -20.62 4.83
C ALA A 179 5.32 -21.84 4.70
N GLU A 180 4.08 -21.79 5.22
CA GLU A 180 3.10 -22.87 5.09
C GLU A 180 2.71 -23.18 3.63
N LEU A 181 2.97 -22.24 2.72
CA LEU A 181 2.71 -22.38 1.29
C LEU A 181 3.95 -22.74 0.46
N SER A 182 5.10 -22.83 1.12
CA SER A 182 6.41 -22.99 0.48
C SER A 182 6.74 -24.46 0.35
N GLY A 183 6.49 -25.02 -0.82
CA GLY A 183 6.79 -26.43 -1.10
C GLY A 183 5.74 -27.14 -1.91
N THR A 184 5.80 -28.47 -1.88
CA THR A 184 4.81 -29.37 -2.50
C THR A 184 4.08 -30.26 -1.49
N GLY A 185 3.15 -31.06 -2.00
CA GLY A 185 2.49 -32.11 -1.23
C GLY A 185 1.27 -31.68 -0.43
N SER A 186 0.76 -32.62 0.36
CA SER A 186 -0.56 -32.50 0.98
C SER A 186 -0.64 -31.45 2.11
N ALA A 187 0.49 -31.12 2.74
CA ALA A 187 0.54 -30.10 3.79
C ALA A 187 0.25 -28.70 3.21
N VAL A 188 0.93 -28.38 2.11
CA VAL A 188 0.73 -27.12 1.36
C VAL A 188 -0.70 -27.02 0.82
N THR A 189 -1.27 -28.11 0.31
CA THR A 189 -2.68 -28.13 -0.12
C THR A 189 -3.65 -27.86 1.04
N ARG A 190 -3.43 -28.46 2.21
CA ARG A 190 -4.28 -28.19 3.40
C ARG A 190 -4.13 -26.76 3.91
N ALA A 191 -2.91 -26.22 3.92
CA ALA A 191 -2.66 -24.83 4.30
C ALA A 191 -3.38 -23.87 3.34
N TRP A 192 -3.30 -24.13 2.03
CA TRP A 192 -4.02 -23.35 1.02
C TRP A 192 -5.54 -23.38 1.21
N GLU A 193 -6.12 -24.57 1.39
CA GLU A 193 -7.57 -24.73 1.63
C GLU A 193 -8.01 -23.99 2.91
N ARG A 194 -7.22 -24.11 3.99
CA ARG A 194 -7.45 -23.43 5.26
C ARG A 194 -7.41 -21.90 5.08
N LEU A 195 -6.30 -21.36 4.59
CA LEU A 195 -6.08 -19.91 4.45
C LEU A 195 -7.08 -19.24 3.49
N ASN A 196 -7.52 -19.93 2.44
CA ASN A 196 -8.56 -19.42 1.54
C ASN A 196 -9.98 -19.56 2.10
N GLY A 197 -10.23 -20.60 2.91
CA GLY A 197 -11.54 -20.87 3.52
C GLY A 197 -11.81 -20.07 4.79
N GLU A 198 -10.78 -19.50 5.40
CA GLU A 198 -10.87 -18.72 6.63
C GLU A 198 -11.73 -17.44 6.45
N ALA A 199 -12.73 -17.28 7.33
CA ALA A 199 -13.74 -16.21 7.22
C ALA A 199 -13.14 -14.81 7.41
N ASP A 200 -12.06 -14.71 8.17
CA ASP A 200 -11.29 -13.50 8.43
C ASP A 200 -10.20 -13.24 7.38
N LYS A 201 -10.07 -14.07 6.35
CA LYS A 201 -9.24 -13.83 5.15
C LYS A 201 -7.82 -13.35 5.48
N PRO A 202 -6.98 -14.17 6.12
CA PRO A 202 -5.64 -13.75 6.55
C PRO A 202 -4.71 -13.39 5.39
N MET A 203 -4.94 -13.93 4.19
CA MET A 203 -4.14 -13.61 2.98
C MET A 203 -4.55 -12.29 2.31
N LEU A 204 -5.62 -11.63 2.76
CA LEU A 204 -6.04 -10.35 2.22
C LEU A 204 -5.14 -9.24 2.76
N ASN A 205 -4.36 -8.59 1.90
CA ASN A 205 -3.67 -7.35 2.27
C ASN A 205 -4.68 -6.19 2.32
N ARG A 206 -5.22 -5.93 3.51
CA ARG A 206 -6.21 -4.89 3.78
C ARG A 206 -5.71 -3.47 3.54
N ALA A 207 -4.41 -3.22 3.69
CA ALA A 207 -3.83 -1.90 3.51
C ALA A 207 -3.96 -1.39 2.06
N ILE A 208 -4.06 -2.29 1.08
CA ILE A 208 -4.09 -1.94 -0.35
C ILE A 208 -5.21 -2.59 -1.16
N ARG A 209 -5.78 -3.73 -0.72
CA ARG A 209 -6.80 -4.47 -1.48
C ARG A 209 -8.21 -4.20 -0.98
N GLN A 210 -8.37 -3.84 0.29
CA GLN A 210 -9.67 -3.55 0.87
C GLN A 210 -9.90 -2.04 0.91
N THR A 211 -11.10 -1.63 0.50
CA THR A 211 -11.55 -0.24 0.65
C THR A 211 -12.60 -0.17 1.73
N TYR A 212 -12.57 0.91 2.52
CA TYR A 212 -13.53 1.16 3.60
C TYR A 212 -14.10 2.56 3.47
N PRO A 213 -15.31 2.84 3.97
CA PRO A 213 -15.75 4.22 4.15
C PRO A 213 -14.76 4.94 5.08
N PRO A 214 -14.13 6.05 4.64
CA PRO A 214 -13.16 6.78 5.47
C PRO A 214 -13.83 7.59 6.59
N GLY A 215 -15.14 7.86 6.49
CA GLY A 215 -15.86 8.68 7.45
C GLY A 215 -15.19 10.04 7.68
N SER A 216 -15.14 10.49 8.93
CA SER A 216 -14.62 11.83 9.27
C SER A 216 -13.15 12.08 8.89
N THR A 217 -12.34 11.05 8.60
CA THR A 217 -11.00 11.29 8.06
C THR A 217 -11.03 11.93 6.66
N PHE A 218 -12.10 11.72 5.90
CA PHE A 218 -12.29 12.35 4.59
C PHE A 218 -12.54 13.86 4.68
N LYS A 219 -12.92 14.39 5.86
CA LYS A 219 -13.07 15.82 6.08
C LYS A 219 -11.77 16.61 5.84
N VAL A 220 -10.61 15.94 5.87
CA VAL A 220 -9.33 16.51 5.42
C VAL A 220 -9.40 16.93 3.95
N VAL A 221 -9.95 16.07 3.08
CA VAL A 221 -10.12 16.36 1.66
C VAL A 221 -11.15 17.47 1.45
N THR A 222 -12.26 17.42 2.17
CA THR A 222 -13.33 18.43 2.09
C THR A 222 -12.88 19.81 2.58
N ALA A 223 -12.12 19.88 3.68
CA ALA A 223 -11.53 21.13 4.16
C ALA A 223 -10.55 21.70 3.14
N ALA A 224 -9.64 20.87 2.61
CA ALA A 224 -8.70 21.29 1.58
C ALA A 224 -9.44 21.82 0.33
N ALA A 225 -10.49 21.14 -0.11
CA ALA A 225 -11.30 21.57 -1.24
C ALA A 225 -12.00 22.92 -0.98
N ALA A 226 -12.54 23.13 0.22
CA ALA A 226 -13.20 24.38 0.60
C ALA A 226 -12.25 25.56 0.68
N LEU A 227 -11.03 25.34 1.17
CA LEU A 227 -9.95 26.34 1.22
C LEU A 227 -9.44 26.67 -0.20
N GLU A 228 -9.18 25.66 -1.03
CA GLU A 228 -8.71 25.86 -2.42
C GLU A 228 -9.74 26.56 -3.30
N ALA A 229 -11.02 26.25 -3.10
CA ALA A 229 -12.12 26.90 -3.84
C ALA A 229 -12.45 28.31 -3.32
N GLY A 230 -11.82 28.76 -2.22
CA GLY A 230 -12.13 30.05 -1.59
C GLY A 230 -13.52 30.12 -0.96
N VAL A 231 -14.18 28.97 -0.73
CA VAL A 231 -15.45 28.91 0.03
C VAL A 231 -15.20 29.28 1.49
N VAL A 232 -14.05 28.87 2.02
CA VAL A 232 -13.54 29.32 3.31
C VAL A 232 -12.25 30.10 3.06
N THR A 233 -12.22 31.37 3.48
CA THR A 233 -11.04 32.25 3.33
C THR A 233 -10.29 32.46 4.64
N ASP A 234 -11.03 32.45 5.76
CA ASP A 234 -10.57 32.48 7.14
C ASP A 234 -11.12 31.24 7.87
N VAL A 235 -10.24 30.52 8.58
CA VAL A 235 -10.60 29.27 9.27
C VAL A 235 -11.31 29.52 10.61
N ASP A 236 -11.24 30.74 11.13
CA ASP A 236 -11.77 31.15 12.43
C ASP A 236 -13.11 31.92 12.31
N GLU A 237 -13.45 32.40 11.11
CA GLU A 237 -14.75 33.01 10.83
C GLU A 237 -15.90 31.98 10.91
N PRO A 238 -17.07 32.37 11.44
CA PRO A 238 -18.26 31.53 11.43
C PRO A 238 -18.64 31.07 10.02
N THR A 239 -19.02 29.80 9.89
CA THR A 239 -19.65 29.33 8.65
C THR A 239 -21.14 29.64 8.67
N SER A 240 -21.86 29.39 7.57
CA SER A 240 -23.32 29.49 7.53
C SER A 240 -23.94 28.08 7.55
N SER A 241 -23.65 27.29 8.58
CA SER A 241 -23.94 25.87 8.64
C SER A 241 -25.01 25.57 9.71
N PRO A 242 -26.27 25.30 9.31
CA PRO A 242 -27.32 25.03 10.28
C PRO A 242 -27.11 23.68 10.97
N ASN A 243 -27.51 23.58 12.23
CA ASN A 243 -27.51 22.35 12.99
C ASN A 243 -28.92 22.07 13.57
N PRO A 244 -29.65 21.04 13.09
CA PRO A 244 -29.24 20.04 12.11
C PRO A 244 -29.30 20.54 10.66
N TYR A 245 -28.44 20.00 9.80
CA TYR A 245 -28.42 20.32 8.37
C TYR A 245 -29.42 19.44 7.60
N ARG A 246 -30.42 20.06 6.96
CA ARG A 246 -31.35 19.34 6.07
C ARG A 246 -30.68 19.08 4.73
N LEU A 247 -30.50 17.81 4.36
CA LEU A 247 -29.85 17.45 3.11
C LEU A 247 -30.64 18.01 1.91
N PRO A 248 -29.98 18.67 0.94
CA PRO A 248 -30.66 19.34 -0.17
C PRO A 248 -31.55 18.38 -0.96
N GLY A 249 -32.80 18.78 -1.25
CA GLY A 249 -33.74 17.96 -2.01
C GLY A 249 -34.40 16.81 -1.23
N THR A 250 -34.14 16.65 0.07
CA THR A 250 -34.73 15.58 0.90
C THR A 250 -35.28 16.11 2.22
N THR A 251 -36.06 15.32 2.96
CA THR A 251 -36.50 15.66 4.34
C THR A 251 -35.51 15.19 5.42
N THR A 252 -34.44 14.50 5.03
CA THR A 252 -33.44 13.94 5.93
C THR A 252 -32.61 15.03 6.60
N ARG A 253 -32.45 14.93 7.91
CA ARG A 253 -31.63 15.84 8.73
C ARG A 253 -30.36 15.13 9.18
N LEU A 254 -29.21 15.72 8.85
CA LEU A 254 -27.91 15.31 9.33
C LEU A 254 -27.63 15.99 10.68
N THR A 255 -27.15 15.20 11.64
CA THR A 255 -26.81 15.66 13.00
C THR A 255 -25.32 15.51 13.27
N ASN A 256 -24.87 16.13 14.36
CA ASN A 256 -23.50 16.01 14.86
C ASN A 256 -23.47 15.12 16.11
N GLU A 257 -22.29 14.60 16.43
CA GLU A 257 -22.04 13.85 17.67
C GLU A 257 -21.65 14.76 18.84
N THR A 258 -21.35 16.03 18.55
CA THR A 258 -21.00 17.08 19.51
C THR A 258 -21.92 18.29 19.39
N GLU A 259 -21.92 19.14 20.41
CA GLU A 259 -22.61 20.43 20.42
C GLU A 259 -21.75 21.52 19.74
N GLY A 260 -22.25 22.76 19.67
CA GLY A 260 -21.48 23.90 19.15
C GLY A 260 -21.30 23.95 17.63
N CYS A 261 -21.86 23.01 16.87
CA CYS A 261 -21.67 22.94 15.42
C CYS A 261 -22.56 23.87 14.57
N GLU A 262 -23.48 24.62 15.17
CA GLU A 262 -24.27 25.62 14.44
C GLU A 262 -23.37 26.80 14.10
N ASP A 263 -23.26 27.12 12.80
CA ASP A 263 -22.43 28.20 12.26
C ASP A 263 -20.96 28.19 12.74
N ALA A 264 -20.48 27.03 13.20
CA ALA A 264 -19.12 26.85 13.70
C ALA A 264 -18.09 27.24 12.62
N SER A 265 -16.97 27.79 13.06
CA SER A 265 -15.82 28.04 12.21
C SER A 265 -15.25 26.73 11.66
N LEU A 266 -14.46 26.81 10.58
CA LEU A 266 -13.80 25.60 10.04
C LEU A 266 -12.87 24.99 11.08
N ARG A 267 -12.18 25.79 11.91
CA ARG A 267 -11.32 25.29 12.99
C ARG A 267 -12.07 24.44 13.99
N TYR A 268 -13.11 25.01 14.62
CA TYR A 268 -13.91 24.27 15.60
C TYR A 268 -14.58 23.04 14.98
N ALA A 269 -15.13 23.20 13.77
CA ALA A 269 -15.78 22.11 13.07
C ALA A 269 -14.83 20.96 12.75
N PHE A 270 -13.56 21.25 12.43
CA PHE A 270 -12.56 20.24 12.10
C PHE A 270 -12.08 19.51 13.37
N GLU A 271 -11.79 20.26 14.44
CA GLU A 271 -11.38 19.76 15.76
C GLU A 271 -12.40 18.80 16.37
N TRP A 272 -13.67 19.25 16.43
CA TRP A 272 -14.79 18.51 17.01
C TRP A 272 -15.57 17.70 15.99
N SER A 273 -15.13 17.68 14.73
CA SER A 273 -15.67 16.82 13.67
C SER A 273 -17.16 17.06 13.35
N CYS A 274 -17.61 18.31 13.25
CA CYS A 274 -19.00 18.69 12.93
C CYS A 274 -19.45 18.24 11.53
N ASN A 275 -20.22 17.14 11.43
CA ASN A 275 -20.77 16.61 10.18
C ASN A 275 -21.55 17.64 9.36
N THR A 276 -22.40 18.43 10.01
CA THR A 276 -23.26 19.43 9.37
C THR A 276 -22.47 20.47 8.57
N VAL A 277 -21.39 21.00 9.15
CA VAL A 277 -20.48 21.97 8.50
C VAL A 277 -19.82 21.33 7.27
N PHE A 278 -19.18 20.16 7.42
CA PHE A 278 -18.48 19.52 6.30
C PHE A 278 -19.40 19.06 5.17
N ALA A 279 -20.58 18.56 5.50
CA ALA A 279 -21.59 18.17 4.52
C ALA A 279 -22.08 19.38 3.72
N LYS A 280 -22.23 20.54 4.37
CA LYS A 280 -22.57 21.79 3.69
C LYS A 280 -21.41 22.33 2.85
N LEU A 281 -20.19 22.37 3.41
CA LEU A 281 -19.00 22.84 2.69
C LEU A 281 -18.77 22.05 1.40
N GLY A 282 -18.93 20.73 1.42
CA GLY A 282 -18.82 19.92 0.20
C GLY A 282 -19.88 20.26 -0.86
N VAL A 283 -21.09 20.63 -0.44
CA VAL A 283 -22.14 21.11 -1.36
C VAL A 283 -21.82 22.51 -1.91
N ASP A 284 -21.24 23.38 -1.08
CA ASP A 284 -20.87 24.74 -1.47
C ASP A 284 -19.68 24.75 -2.45
N VAL A 285 -18.69 23.86 -2.23
CA VAL A 285 -17.60 23.59 -3.20
C VAL A 285 -18.16 23.04 -4.51
N GLY A 286 -19.20 22.21 -4.42
CA GLY A 286 -19.85 21.58 -5.57
C GLY A 286 -19.15 20.33 -6.08
N LEU A 287 -19.87 19.56 -6.90
CA LEU A 287 -19.43 18.23 -7.34
C LEU A 287 -18.13 18.28 -8.15
N ASP A 288 -17.99 19.25 -9.05
CA ASP A 288 -16.81 19.37 -9.91
C ASP A 288 -15.57 19.72 -9.07
N GLY A 289 -15.69 20.65 -8.12
CA GLY A 289 -14.62 21.02 -7.20
C GLY A 289 -14.18 19.83 -6.33
N MET A 290 -15.15 19.11 -5.74
CA MET A 290 -14.86 17.92 -4.94
C MET A 290 -14.25 16.78 -5.78
N THR A 291 -14.74 16.57 -7.00
CA THR A 291 -14.21 15.55 -7.91
C THR A 291 -12.76 15.87 -8.33
N ASN A 292 -12.47 17.13 -8.63
CA ASN A 292 -11.12 17.56 -8.99
C ASN A 292 -10.15 17.41 -7.81
N THR A 293 -10.53 17.87 -6.63
CA THR A 293 -9.70 17.75 -5.42
C THR A 293 -9.44 16.29 -5.06
N THR A 294 -10.47 15.44 -5.05
CA THR A 294 -10.31 14.01 -4.74
C THR A 294 -9.43 13.29 -5.76
N ALA A 295 -9.56 13.62 -7.05
CA ALA A 295 -8.67 13.10 -8.10
C ALA A 295 -7.20 13.52 -7.86
N ASN A 296 -6.94 14.78 -7.49
CA ASN A 296 -5.58 15.22 -7.16
C ASN A 296 -5.00 14.55 -5.93
N PHE A 297 -5.83 14.06 -5.00
CA PHE A 297 -5.37 13.19 -3.90
C PHE A 297 -5.12 11.74 -4.33
N GLY A 298 -5.58 11.31 -5.50
CA GLY A 298 -5.39 9.94 -6.03
C GLY A 298 -6.66 9.07 -6.06
N PHE A 299 -7.83 9.60 -5.68
CA PHE A 299 -9.08 8.85 -5.81
C PHE A 299 -9.42 8.55 -7.27
N ASN A 300 -10.08 7.42 -7.49
CA ASN A 300 -10.47 6.86 -8.78
C ASN A 300 -9.29 6.49 -9.71
N ASP A 301 -8.04 6.60 -9.27
CA ASP A 301 -6.89 6.14 -10.04
C ASP A 301 -6.74 4.62 -9.99
N ARG A 302 -6.86 3.98 -11.16
CA ARG A 302 -6.69 2.53 -11.34
C ARG A 302 -5.24 2.16 -11.68
N LYS A 303 -4.37 3.14 -11.87
CA LYS A 303 -2.97 2.97 -12.29
C LYS A 303 -2.00 2.95 -11.12
N LEU A 304 -2.39 3.34 -9.91
CA LEU A 304 -1.54 3.28 -8.72
C LEU A 304 -0.96 1.86 -8.49
N ARG A 305 0.36 1.77 -8.31
CA ARG A 305 1.14 0.53 -8.11
C ARG A 305 2.20 0.72 -7.03
N ILE A 306 2.50 -0.33 -6.27
CA ILE A 306 3.56 -0.34 -5.23
C ILE A 306 4.30 -1.69 -5.03
N PRO A 307 5.11 -2.22 -5.95
CA PRO A 307 5.02 -2.28 -7.43
C PRO A 307 3.82 -3.11 -7.95
N PHE A 308 3.07 -3.79 -7.08
CA PHE A 308 1.83 -4.48 -7.44
C PHE A 308 0.60 -3.55 -7.36
N SER A 309 -0.54 -4.01 -7.91
CA SER A 309 -1.75 -3.18 -7.98
C SER A 309 -2.36 -2.82 -6.62
N VAL A 310 -2.73 -1.56 -6.47
CA VAL A 310 -3.54 -1.05 -5.35
C VAL A 310 -5.00 -0.99 -5.80
N ALA A 311 -5.93 -1.36 -4.92
CA ALA A 311 -7.35 -1.22 -5.20
C ALA A 311 -7.69 0.29 -5.31
N PRO A 312 -8.42 0.72 -6.34
CA PRO A 312 -8.76 2.13 -6.50
C PRO A 312 -9.70 2.56 -5.37
N SER A 313 -9.33 3.63 -4.67
CA SER A 313 -10.26 4.35 -3.80
C SER A 313 -11.32 5.04 -4.65
N ASN A 314 -12.56 5.15 -4.16
CA ASN A 314 -13.71 5.61 -4.93
C ASN A 314 -14.27 6.92 -4.38
N PHE A 315 -14.50 7.87 -5.28
CA PHE A 315 -15.38 9.02 -5.07
C PHE A 315 -16.28 9.18 -6.30
N ASP A 316 -17.59 9.06 -6.11
CA ASP A 316 -18.55 9.08 -7.22
C ASP A 316 -18.56 10.45 -7.92
N THR A 317 -18.42 10.45 -9.24
CA THR A 317 -18.39 11.67 -10.07
C THR A 317 -19.77 12.09 -10.60
N ARG A 318 -20.82 11.40 -10.17
CA ARG A 318 -22.21 11.65 -10.55
C ARG A 318 -23.09 11.53 -9.32
N LEU A 319 -23.26 12.66 -8.63
CA LEU A 319 -23.99 12.75 -7.37
C LEU A 319 -25.01 13.90 -7.43
N ASP A 320 -26.17 13.69 -6.83
CA ASP A 320 -27.02 14.82 -6.44
C ASP A 320 -26.43 15.54 -5.20
N LYS A 321 -27.04 16.68 -4.82
CA LYS A 321 -26.53 17.49 -3.70
C LYS A 321 -26.64 16.79 -2.33
N ALA A 322 -27.62 15.90 -2.12
CA ALA A 322 -27.73 15.16 -0.86
C ALA A 322 -26.66 14.06 -0.78
N GLN A 323 -26.43 13.36 -1.88
CA GLN A 323 -25.37 12.36 -1.99
C GLN A 323 -23.99 13.01 -1.86
N LEU A 324 -23.75 14.16 -2.52
CA LEU A 324 -22.52 14.92 -2.39
C LEU A 324 -22.26 15.34 -0.93
N ALA A 325 -23.29 15.80 -0.21
CA ALA A 325 -23.19 16.14 1.20
C ALA A 325 -22.72 14.96 2.05
N LEU A 326 -23.27 13.76 1.83
CA LEU A 326 -22.87 12.53 2.52
C LEU A 326 -21.47 12.06 2.11
N SER A 327 -21.14 12.11 0.81
CA SER A 327 -19.80 11.78 0.32
C SER A 327 -18.73 12.71 0.89
N SER A 328 -19.05 13.99 1.12
CA SER A 328 -18.14 15.00 1.67
C SER A 328 -17.80 14.79 3.14
N ILE A 329 -18.50 13.90 3.84
CA ILE A 329 -18.13 13.43 5.18
C ILE A 329 -17.59 11.99 5.17
N GLY A 330 -17.19 11.48 3.99
CA GLY A 330 -16.63 10.14 3.82
C GLY A 330 -17.63 9.00 3.90
N GLN A 331 -18.93 9.29 3.68
CA GLN A 331 -20.03 8.32 3.69
C GLN A 331 -20.57 8.09 2.26
N PHE A 332 -21.79 7.54 2.15
CA PHE A 332 -22.41 7.10 0.90
C PHE A 332 -21.54 6.04 0.20
N ASN A 333 -21.07 6.32 -1.02
CA ASN A 333 -20.21 5.41 -1.80
C ASN A 333 -18.73 5.78 -1.75
N THR A 334 -18.35 6.75 -0.91
CA THR A 334 -16.93 7.11 -0.75
C THR A 334 -16.20 5.99 -0.04
N ARG A 335 -15.14 5.47 -0.65
CA ARG A 335 -14.34 4.37 -0.07
C ARG A 335 -12.85 4.61 -0.32
N ALA A 336 -12.01 4.27 0.65
CA ALA A 336 -10.56 4.43 0.54
C ALA A 336 -9.80 3.22 1.08
N THR A 337 -8.63 2.94 0.51
CA THR A 337 -7.65 2.04 1.11
C THR A 337 -6.88 2.76 2.23
N PRO A 338 -6.35 2.06 3.24
CA PRO A 338 -5.45 2.65 4.22
C PRO A 338 -4.25 3.35 3.59
N LEU A 339 -3.64 2.77 2.56
CA LEU A 339 -2.55 3.41 1.82
C LEU A 339 -2.97 4.77 1.22
N GLN A 340 -4.16 4.85 0.60
CA GLN A 340 -4.66 6.12 0.05
C GLN A 340 -4.87 7.16 1.14
N MET A 341 -5.37 6.75 2.32
CA MET A 341 -5.59 7.65 3.45
C MET A 341 -4.26 8.14 4.07
N ALA A 342 -3.22 7.28 4.08
CA ALA A 342 -1.87 7.69 4.48
C ALA A 342 -1.27 8.69 3.49
N MET A 343 -1.52 8.52 2.19
CA MET A 343 -1.10 9.48 1.15
C MET A 343 -1.74 10.87 1.34
N ILE A 344 -2.99 10.94 1.80
CA ILE A 344 -3.67 12.22 2.10
C ILE A 344 -3.00 12.93 3.27
N ALA A 345 -2.73 12.20 4.37
CA ALA A 345 -2.01 12.77 5.51
C ALA A 345 -0.58 13.19 5.13
N ALA A 346 0.11 12.38 4.33
CA ALA A 346 1.43 12.70 3.78
C ALA A 346 1.39 13.96 2.90
N ALA A 347 0.35 14.15 2.10
CA ALA A 347 0.21 15.35 1.27
C ALA A 347 0.02 16.61 2.11
N VAL A 348 -0.79 16.56 3.19
CA VAL A 348 -0.92 17.70 4.11
C VAL A 348 0.42 18.01 4.77
N ALA A 349 1.10 16.99 5.30
CA ALA A 349 2.41 17.13 5.94
C ALA A 349 3.48 17.67 4.96
N GLY A 350 3.49 17.17 3.73
CA GLY A 350 4.42 17.48 2.66
C GLY A 350 4.05 18.68 1.79
N GLY A 351 3.35 19.68 2.34
CA GLY A 351 3.11 20.96 1.65
C GLY A 351 2.15 20.89 0.46
N GLY A 352 1.27 19.90 0.44
CA GLY A 352 0.24 19.68 -0.59
C GLY A 352 0.65 18.78 -1.75
N SER A 353 1.91 18.34 -1.81
CA SER A 353 2.41 17.42 -2.83
C SER A 353 2.08 15.97 -2.47
N VAL A 354 1.36 15.26 -3.33
CA VAL A 354 1.16 13.81 -3.21
C VAL A 354 2.34 13.11 -3.87
N LYS A 355 3.24 12.52 -3.08
CA LYS A 355 4.34 11.70 -3.62
C LYS A 355 3.81 10.35 -4.10
N SER A 356 4.39 9.82 -5.17
CA SER A 356 4.13 8.46 -5.60
C SER A 356 4.69 7.49 -4.56
N PRO A 357 3.84 6.68 -3.91
CA PRO A 357 4.33 5.75 -2.91
C PRO A 357 5.16 4.65 -3.58
N TYR A 358 6.24 4.21 -2.94
CA TYR A 358 7.06 3.11 -3.44
C TYR A 358 7.53 2.21 -2.29
N LEU A 359 7.56 0.90 -2.56
CA LEU A 359 7.88 -0.15 -1.59
C LEU A 359 9.30 -0.70 -1.76
N VAL A 360 9.86 -0.60 -2.97
CA VAL A 360 11.19 -1.12 -3.32
C VAL A 360 12.13 0.06 -3.45
N GLU A 361 13.10 0.17 -2.56
CA GLU A 361 14.14 1.21 -2.64
C GLU A 361 15.10 0.93 -3.79
N ARG A 362 15.57 -0.32 -3.89
CA ARG A 362 16.49 -0.76 -4.95
C ARG A 362 16.46 -2.28 -5.11
N THR A 363 16.85 -2.74 -6.29
CA THR A 363 17.16 -4.14 -6.56
C THR A 363 18.65 -4.29 -6.78
N THR A 364 19.19 -5.45 -6.40
CA THR A 364 20.63 -5.72 -6.49
C THR A 364 20.91 -7.10 -7.04
N THR A 365 22.13 -7.31 -7.50
CA THR A 365 22.68 -8.66 -7.66
C THR A 365 22.85 -9.33 -6.29
N ARG A 366 23.19 -10.63 -6.30
CA ARG A 366 23.53 -11.38 -5.09
C ARG A 366 24.70 -10.76 -4.31
N ASP A 367 25.65 -10.17 -5.04
CA ASP A 367 26.85 -9.51 -4.51
C ASP A 367 26.63 -8.00 -4.23
N ASP A 368 25.38 -7.59 -4.02
CA ASP A 368 24.95 -6.24 -3.63
C ASP A 368 25.23 -5.11 -4.65
N SER A 369 25.59 -5.45 -5.88
CA SER A 369 25.69 -4.47 -6.97
C SER A 369 24.29 -3.99 -7.37
N THR A 370 24.06 -2.69 -7.45
CA THR A 370 22.72 -2.13 -7.72
C THR A 370 22.33 -2.37 -9.18
N VAL A 371 21.15 -2.96 -9.39
CA VAL A 371 20.54 -3.20 -10.70
C VAL A 371 19.61 -2.04 -11.06
N ALA A 372 18.67 -1.72 -10.17
CA ALA A 372 17.77 -0.57 -10.30
C ALA A 372 17.56 0.11 -8.94
N SER A 373 17.21 1.39 -8.96
CA SER A 373 16.85 2.16 -7.76
C SER A 373 15.60 3.00 -8.02
N HIS A 374 14.77 3.16 -7.00
CA HIS A 374 13.59 4.01 -7.05
C HIS A 374 13.83 5.25 -6.19
N GLY A 375 13.46 6.39 -6.75
CA GLY A 375 13.58 7.68 -6.09
C GLY A 375 12.23 8.36 -5.91
N PRO A 376 12.19 9.42 -5.10
CA PRO A 376 10.97 10.18 -4.87
C PRO A 376 10.46 10.79 -6.18
N SER A 377 9.17 10.63 -6.44
CA SER A 377 8.48 11.29 -7.55
C SER A 377 7.14 11.84 -7.08
N THR A 378 6.65 12.88 -7.77
CA THR A 378 5.39 13.52 -7.41
C THR A 378 4.30 13.00 -8.34
N LEU A 379 3.23 12.47 -7.75
CA LEU A 379 2.05 12.01 -8.47
C LEU A 379 1.23 13.24 -8.93
N HIS A 380 0.82 14.06 -7.95
CA HIS A 380 -0.06 15.20 -8.13
C HIS A 380 0.24 16.29 -7.10
N GLN A 381 -0.18 17.53 -7.39
CA GLN A 381 -0.33 18.59 -6.40
C GLN A 381 -1.79 18.63 -5.95
N ALA A 382 -2.06 18.22 -4.70
CA ALA A 382 -3.43 18.13 -4.17
C ALA A 382 -4.00 19.46 -3.69
N MET A 383 -3.14 20.35 -3.18
CA MET A 383 -3.51 21.68 -2.71
C MET A 383 -2.32 22.64 -2.78
N ASN A 384 -2.56 23.94 -2.73
CA ASN A 384 -1.49 24.92 -2.62
C ASN A 384 -0.75 24.81 -1.27
N PRO A 385 0.54 25.19 -1.20
CA PRO A 385 1.30 25.18 0.04
C PRO A 385 0.64 25.98 1.18
N SER A 386 -0.01 27.10 0.89
CA SER A 386 -0.74 27.90 1.88
C SER A 386 -1.93 27.14 2.48
N THR A 387 -2.64 26.37 1.66
CA THR A 387 -3.73 25.50 2.12
C THR A 387 -3.18 24.35 2.95
N ALA A 388 -2.06 23.75 2.55
CA ALA A 388 -1.40 22.70 3.31
C ALA A 388 -0.95 23.17 4.70
N LEU A 389 -0.43 24.40 4.83
CA LEU A 389 -0.09 24.99 6.13
C LEU A 389 -1.31 25.11 7.05
N ARG A 390 -2.42 25.66 6.54
CA ARG A 390 -3.69 25.74 7.30
C ARG A 390 -4.19 24.35 7.68
N MET A 391 -4.11 23.38 6.77
CA MET A 391 -4.51 22.00 7.05
C MET A 391 -3.61 21.33 8.11
N ARG A 392 -2.31 21.64 8.15
CA ARG A 392 -1.41 21.18 9.22
C ARG A 392 -1.85 21.74 10.56
N GLU A 393 -2.12 23.04 10.66
CA GLU A 393 -2.64 23.68 11.87
C GLU A 393 -3.93 22.99 12.34
N LEU A 394 -4.92 22.85 11.45
CA LEU A 394 -6.20 22.19 11.78
C LEU A 394 -6.02 20.74 12.26
N MET A 395 -5.10 19.99 11.63
CA MET A 395 -4.79 18.62 12.06
C MET A 395 -4.04 18.59 13.40
N THR A 396 -3.17 19.55 13.69
CA THR A 396 -2.51 19.68 14.99
C THR A 396 -3.52 19.98 16.10
N ASP A 397 -4.47 20.89 15.86
CA ASP A 397 -5.51 21.26 16.83
C ASP A 397 -6.37 20.05 17.25
N VAL A 398 -6.63 19.11 16.32
CA VAL A 398 -7.33 17.85 16.65
C VAL A 398 -6.58 17.03 17.70
N VAL A 399 -5.25 17.09 17.72
CA VAL A 399 -4.40 16.34 18.67
C VAL A 399 -4.18 17.14 19.94
N THR A 400 -4.03 18.46 19.88
CA THR A 400 -3.75 19.28 21.07
C THR A 400 -5.00 19.59 21.88
N GLU A 401 -6.14 19.80 21.22
CA GLU A 401 -7.38 20.29 21.84
C GLU A 401 -8.58 19.35 21.61
N GLY A 402 -8.55 18.60 20.51
CA GLY A 402 -9.71 17.83 20.05
C GLY A 402 -9.69 16.32 20.28
N THR A 403 -10.36 15.63 19.36
CA THR A 403 -10.69 14.19 19.44
C THR A 403 -9.49 13.24 19.30
N GLY A 404 -8.30 13.73 18.93
CA GLY A 404 -7.10 12.94 18.64
C GLY A 404 -6.02 12.98 19.72
N SER A 405 -6.32 13.47 20.92
CA SER A 405 -5.31 13.77 21.95
C SER A 405 -4.45 12.60 22.43
N ILE A 406 -4.94 11.37 22.31
CA ILE A 406 -4.14 10.17 22.60
C ILE A 406 -2.92 10.05 21.69
N ALA A 407 -2.96 10.62 20.47
CA ALA A 407 -1.86 10.58 19.52
C ALA A 407 -0.70 11.55 19.84
N ALA A 408 -0.83 12.40 20.87
CA ALA A 408 0.21 13.35 21.23
C ALA A 408 1.53 12.66 21.63
N ILE A 409 2.64 13.17 21.12
CA ILE A 409 4.01 12.67 21.36
C ILE A 409 4.84 13.83 21.95
N PRO A 410 5.44 13.68 23.14
CA PRO A 410 6.34 14.70 23.69
C PRO A 410 7.56 14.95 22.78
N GLY A 411 7.91 16.22 22.56
CA GLY A 411 9.04 16.61 21.71
C GLY A 411 8.76 16.55 20.20
N ALA A 412 7.49 16.40 19.82
CA ALA A 412 7.08 16.40 18.42
C ALA A 412 5.74 17.11 18.23
N THR A 413 5.61 17.75 17.07
CA THR A 413 4.33 18.22 16.56
C THR A 413 3.63 17.07 15.84
N VAL A 414 2.44 16.71 16.31
CA VAL A 414 1.59 15.68 15.70
C VAL A 414 0.31 16.33 15.18
N GLY A 415 -0.04 16.04 13.93
CA GLY A 415 -1.34 16.37 13.37
C GLY A 415 -2.13 15.11 13.07
N GLY A 416 -3.45 15.13 13.26
CA GLY A 416 -4.28 13.98 12.98
C GLY A 416 -5.75 14.29 12.68
N LYS A 417 -6.48 13.24 12.30
CA LYS A 417 -7.94 13.26 12.21
C LYS A 417 -8.50 11.89 12.55
N THR A 418 -9.42 11.87 13.51
CA THR A 418 -10.22 10.70 13.85
C THR A 418 -11.36 10.49 12.85
N GLY A 419 -11.71 9.22 12.62
CA GLY A 419 -12.90 8.81 11.92
C GLY A 419 -13.57 7.61 12.58
N THR A 420 -14.88 7.65 12.63
CA THR A 420 -15.72 6.49 12.96
C THR A 420 -16.68 6.35 11.79
N ALA A 421 -16.54 5.27 11.01
CA ALA A 421 -17.33 5.08 9.80
C ALA A 421 -18.40 4.01 10.01
N GLN A 422 -19.67 4.42 9.90
CA GLN A 422 -20.81 3.52 9.99
C GLN A 422 -20.89 2.63 8.74
N HIS A 423 -21.32 1.38 8.89
CA HIS A 423 -21.48 0.47 7.75
C HIS A 423 -22.60 -0.56 7.97
N GLY A 424 -22.97 -1.25 6.88
CA GLY A 424 -24.12 -2.16 6.85
C GLY A 424 -25.45 -1.44 6.59
N VAL A 425 -26.48 -2.19 6.20
CA VAL A 425 -27.83 -1.66 6.03
C VAL A 425 -28.34 -1.15 7.38
N ASP A 426 -28.92 0.04 7.43
CA ASP A 426 -29.37 0.71 8.65
C ASP A 426 -28.28 0.85 9.75
N ASN A 427 -26.99 0.94 9.35
CA ASN A 427 -25.85 1.01 10.26
C ASN A 427 -25.75 -0.21 11.21
N SER A 428 -26.24 -1.37 10.78
CA SER A 428 -26.24 -2.63 11.55
C SER A 428 -24.85 -3.20 11.81
N GLY A 429 -23.84 -2.82 11.04
CA GLY A 429 -22.46 -3.26 11.24
C GLY A 429 -21.71 -2.43 12.28
N LEU A 430 -20.71 -3.04 12.93
CA LEU A 430 -19.79 -2.36 13.84
C LEU A 430 -18.95 -1.30 13.10
N PRO A 431 -18.83 -0.07 13.62
CA PRO A 431 -18.14 0.98 12.89
C PRO A 431 -16.65 0.67 12.67
N TYR A 432 -16.09 1.17 11.58
CA TYR A 432 -14.64 1.16 11.38
C TYR A 432 -14.01 2.33 12.15
N ALA A 433 -13.03 2.03 13.01
CA ALA A 433 -12.22 3.04 13.67
C ALA A 433 -11.06 3.44 12.76
N TRP A 434 -11.01 4.72 12.40
CA TRP A 434 -9.99 5.31 11.55
C TRP A 434 -9.20 6.37 12.31
N PHE A 435 -7.91 6.41 12.06
CA PHE A 435 -7.08 7.57 12.40
C PHE A 435 -6.06 7.79 11.30
N ILE A 436 -5.97 9.01 10.80
CA ILE A 436 -4.87 9.44 9.94
C ILE A 436 -4.07 10.51 10.65
N SER A 437 -2.75 10.48 10.52
CA SER A 437 -1.87 11.40 11.20
C SER A 437 -0.56 11.62 10.48
N TRP A 438 0.18 12.63 10.93
CA TRP A 438 1.57 12.86 10.61
C TRP A 438 2.30 13.37 11.85
N ALA A 439 3.62 13.17 11.89
CA ALA A 439 4.45 13.65 12.98
C ALA A 439 5.76 14.26 12.48
N GLN A 440 6.20 15.31 13.16
CA GLN A 440 7.45 16.02 12.95
C GLN A 440 8.10 16.27 14.32
N ALA A 441 9.33 15.83 14.52
CA ALA A 441 10.09 16.18 15.72
C ALA A 441 10.33 17.69 15.77
N ASP A 442 10.37 18.28 16.96
CA ASP A 442 10.47 19.73 17.12
C ASP A 442 11.78 20.31 16.56
N ASP A 443 12.85 19.49 16.50
CA ASP A 443 14.15 19.83 15.94
C ASP A 443 14.30 19.45 14.44
N ALA A 444 13.32 18.76 13.86
CA ALA A 444 13.33 18.34 12.46
C ALA A 444 12.75 19.44 11.54
N MET A 445 13.31 19.56 10.34
CA MET A 445 12.80 20.50 9.33
C MET A 445 11.55 20.00 8.59
N GLU A 446 11.39 18.68 8.50
CA GLU A 446 10.34 18.04 7.71
C GLU A 446 9.64 16.95 8.53
N PRO A 447 8.33 16.70 8.31
CA PRO A 447 7.63 15.57 8.92
C PRO A 447 8.24 14.23 8.52
N ALA A 448 8.52 13.39 9.51
CA ALA A 448 9.21 12.11 9.30
C ALA A 448 8.27 11.04 8.74
N VAL A 449 6.98 11.09 9.13
CA VAL A 449 6.02 10.03 8.84
C VAL A 449 4.59 10.55 8.78
N ALA A 450 3.79 9.95 7.91
CA ALA A 450 2.35 10.01 7.91
C ALA A 450 1.77 8.60 7.97
N VAL A 451 0.76 8.39 8.81
CA VAL A 451 0.19 7.08 9.12
C VAL A 451 -1.31 7.09 8.88
N ALA A 452 -1.86 5.99 8.37
CA ALA A 452 -3.28 5.70 8.40
C ALA A 452 -3.52 4.32 9.02
N VAL A 453 -4.42 4.29 9.99
CA VAL A 453 -4.83 3.08 10.71
C VAL A 453 -6.33 2.89 10.53
N VAL A 454 -6.72 1.67 10.18
CA VAL A 454 -8.11 1.20 10.23
C VAL A 454 -8.22 -0.04 11.10
N VAL A 455 -9.20 -0.06 12.00
CA VAL A 455 -9.56 -1.23 12.81
C VAL A 455 -11.01 -1.60 12.51
N GLU A 456 -11.23 -2.87 12.17
CA GLU A 456 -12.53 -3.47 11.82
C GLU A 456 -13.23 -4.11 13.02
N ASP A 457 -12.92 -3.68 14.26
CA ASP A 457 -13.16 -4.46 15.49
C ASP A 457 -14.56 -5.10 15.56
N ALA A 458 -14.58 -6.43 15.43
CA ALA A 458 -15.79 -7.24 15.43
C ALA A 458 -16.22 -7.72 16.84
N ALA A 459 -15.40 -7.46 17.87
CA ALA A 459 -15.56 -8.01 19.22
C ALA A 459 -15.83 -6.93 20.29
N ALA A 460 -15.55 -5.65 20.01
CA ALA A 460 -15.83 -4.55 20.93
C ALA A 460 -17.32 -4.15 20.98
N ARG A 461 -17.76 -3.58 22.11
CA ARG A 461 -19.09 -2.95 22.20
C ARG A 461 -19.09 -1.72 21.31
N ARG A 462 -20.14 -1.55 20.50
CA ARG A 462 -20.27 -0.47 19.49
C ARG A 462 -19.93 0.94 19.99
N GLY A 463 -20.22 1.26 21.26
CA GLY A 463 -19.94 2.57 21.85
C GLY A 463 -18.49 2.79 22.31
N ASP A 464 -17.70 1.71 22.40
CA ASP A 464 -16.30 1.75 22.80
C ASP A 464 -15.37 1.90 21.57
N ILE A 465 -15.88 1.64 20.35
CA ILE A 465 -15.11 1.72 19.10
C ILE A 465 -15.03 3.17 18.62
N SER A 466 -13.82 3.72 18.62
CA SER A 466 -13.58 5.09 18.12
C SER A 466 -12.20 5.22 17.48
N GLY A 467 -12.11 6.07 16.45
CA GLY A 467 -10.82 6.40 15.84
C GLY A 467 -9.78 6.90 16.85
N GLY A 468 -10.21 7.69 17.84
CA GLY A 468 -9.33 8.21 18.89
C GLY A 468 -8.89 7.16 19.92
N GLY A 469 -9.77 6.23 20.29
CA GLY A 469 -9.47 5.21 21.30
C GLY A 469 -8.73 3.99 20.75
N ASP A 470 -9.04 3.55 19.54
CA ASP A 470 -8.52 2.28 18.99
C ASP A 470 -7.39 2.47 17.98
N ALA A 471 -7.57 3.42 17.06
CA ALA A 471 -6.66 3.61 15.93
C ALA A 471 -5.53 4.61 16.24
N ALA A 472 -5.81 5.66 17.02
CA ALA A 472 -4.82 6.67 17.38
C ALA A 472 -3.63 6.14 18.22
N PRO A 473 -3.81 5.24 19.22
CA PRO A 473 -2.68 4.65 19.94
C PRO A 473 -1.73 3.85 19.02
N ILE A 474 -2.30 3.13 18.05
CA ILE A 474 -1.50 2.35 17.07
C ILE A 474 -0.69 3.31 16.20
N ALA A 475 -1.33 4.37 15.69
CA ALA A 475 -0.63 5.38 14.90
C ALA A 475 0.48 6.06 15.71
N LYS A 476 0.21 6.36 16.99
CA LYS A 476 1.21 6.93 17.90
C LYS A 476 2.44 6.04 18.04
N ALA A 477 2.26 4.75 18.31
CA ALA A 477 3.38 3.81 18.46
C ALA A 477 4.28 3.78 17.20
N VAL A 478 3.67 3.76 16.02
CA VAL A 478 4.39 3.84 14.74
C VAL A 478 5.14 5.17 14.60
N MET A 479 4.49 6.28 14.92
CA MET A 479 5.11 7.61 14.82
C MET A 479 6.27 7.78 15.81
N GLU A 480 6.14 7.32 17.06
CA GLU A 480 7.20 7.40 18.08
C GLU A 480 8.48 6.69 17.63
N VAL A 481 8.34 5.48 17.10
CA VAL A 481 9.48 4.70 16.59
C VAL A 481 10.19 5.42 15.45
N VAL A 482 9.45 5.90 14.44
CA VAL A 482 10.08 6.56 13.27
C VAL A 482 10.76 7.88 13.66
N LEU A 483 10.19 8.64 14.61
CA LEU A 483 10.82 9.86 15.13
C LEU A 483 12.13 9.56 15.86
N ASN A 484 12.18 8.50 16.67
CA ASN A 484 13.40 8.09 17.38
C ASN A 484 14.50 7.63 16.42
N ALA A 485 14.17 6.82 15.41
CA ALA A 485 15.13 6.37 14.40
C ALA A 485 15.72 7.55 13.59
N SER A 486 14.91 8.57 13.31
CA SER A 486 15.35 9.79 12.62
C SER A 486 16.38 10.58 13.44
N TYR A 487 16.22 10.62 14.76
CA TYR A 487 17.17 11.25 15.68
C TYR A 487 18.53 10.51 15.70
N ASP A 488 18.51 9.18 15.71
CA ASP A 488 19.72 8.35 15.71
C ASP A 488 20.49 8.43 14.37
N ALA A 489 19.79 8.56 13.25
CA ALA A 489 20.42 8.78 11.94
C ALA A 489 21.07 10.18 11.83
N ALA A 490 20.42 11.22 12.36
CA ALA A 490 20.94 12.59 12.35
C ALA A 490 22.15 12.77 13.29
N SER A 491 22.17 12.09 14.43
CA SER A 491 23.28 12.15 15.39
C SER A 491 24.53 11.37 14.94
N ASN A 492 24.35 10.27 14.19
CA ASN A 492 25.47 9.46 13.67
C ASN A 492 26.02 9.96 12.31
N GLY A 493 25.29 10.80 11.57
CA GLY A 493 25.71 11.36 10.28
C GLY A 493 26.63 12.59 10.35
N GLY A 494 26.98 13.07 11.56
CA GLY A 494 27.79 14.26 11.80
C GLY A 494 29.29 14.04 12.04
N GLY A 495 29.83 12.87 11.71
CA GLY A 495 31.22 12.48 11.97
C GLY A 495 32.18 12.69 10.80
#